data_AF-A0A0X1RWE8-F1
#
_entry.id   AF-A0A0X1RWE8-F1
#
_cell.length_a   1.000
_cell.length_b   1.000
_cell.length_c   1.000
_cell.angle_alpha   90.00
_cell.angle_beta   90.00
_cell.angle_gamma   90.00
#
_symmetry.space_group_name_H-M   'P 1'
#
loop_
_entity.id
_entity.type
_entity.pdbx_description
1 polymer ?
#
loop_
_entity_poly.entity_id
_entity_poly.type
_entity_poly.pdbx_seq_one_letter_code
_entity_poly.pdbx_strand_id
1 'polypeptide(L)' 'MEGSKNDIQLTEQEKSVYTYAFRDEFKGMGIDPAKQDYYIDKILNASDEAILHLRKNGAIAIAREVVQPNNIFDA' A
#
# COMPACT_ATOMS: atom_id res chain seq x y z
N MET A 1 24.89 -14.09 5.58
CA MET A 1 23.87 -13.36 4.79
C MET A 1 22.61 -13.35 5.63
N GLU A 2 22.43 -12.31 6.44
CA GLU A 2 21.24 -12.10 7.26
C GLU A 2 20.41 -11.05 6.54
N GLY A 3 19.43 -11.47 5.74
CA GLY A 3 18.69 -10.54 4.88
C GLY A 3 17.38 -11.15 4.45
N SER A 4 16.48 -11.46 5.39
CA SER A 4 15.12 -11.95 5.04
C SER A 4 14.05 -11.77 6.11
N LYS A 5 14.29 -11.10 7.25
CA LYS A 5 13.29 -11.06 8.34
C LYS A 5 12.36 -9.85 8.36
N ASN A 6 12.64 -8.77 7.60
CA ASN A 6 11.89 -7.51 7.67
C ASN A 6 11.04 -7.19 6.42
N ASP A 7 10.98 -8.06 5.42
CA ASP A 7 10.27 -7.74 4.17
C ASP A 7 8.74 -7.92 4.26
N ILE A 8 8.25 -8.62 5.27
CA ILE A 8 6.83 -8.96 5.42
C ILE A 8 6.04 -7.97 6.28
N GLN A 9 6.71 -7.16 7.09
CA GLN A 9 6.07 -6.10 7.88
C GLN A 9 6.64 -4.74 7.49
N LEU A 10 5.76 -3.74 7.44
CA LEU A 10 6.17 -2.35 7.29
C LEU A 10 6.57 -1.80 8.66
N THR A 11 7.76 -1.24 8.73
CA THR A 11 8.17 -0.39 9.85
C THR A 11 7.31 0.88 9.90
N GLU A 12 7.26 1.54 11.06
CA GLU A 12 6.53 2.81 11.20
C GLU A 12 7.02 3.91 10.24
N GLN A 13 8.32 3.92 9.95
CA GLN A 13 8.90 4.83 8.96
C GLN A 13 8.36 4.53 7.55
N GLU A 14 8.31 3.25 7.17
CA GLU A 14 7.77 2.84 5.87
C GLU A 14 6.28 3.14 5.76
N LYS A 15 5.50 2.89 6.82
CA LYS A 15 4.09 3.27 6.87
C LYS A 15 3.90 4.76 6.62
N SER A 16 4.71 5.62 7.24
CA SER A 16 4.65 7.07 7.00
C SER A 16 4.99 7.45 5.57
N VAL A 17 6.01 6.82 4.97
CA VAL A 17 6.43 7.08 3.58
C VAL A 17 5.35 6.63 2.60
N TYR A 18 4.83 5.41 2.77
CA TYR A 18 3.75 4.89 1.93
C TYR A 18 2.47 5.69 2.08
N THR A 19 2.10 6.10 3.31
CA THR A 19 0.94 6.98 3.54
C THR A 19 1.04 8.26 2.73
N TYR A 20 2.20 8.92 2.77
CA TYR A 20 2.41 10.14 1.99
C TYR A 20 2.29 9.87 0.48
N ALA A 21 2.97 8.84 -0.01
CA ALA A 21 2.95 8.48 -1.43
C ALA A 21 1.54 8.15 -1.93
N PHE A 22 0.78 7.35 -1.18
CA PHE A 22 -0.60 7.00 -1.54
C PHE A 22 -1.53 8.21 -1.49
N ARG A 23 -1.38 9.11 -0.52
CA ARG A 23 -2.18 10.35 -0.49
C ARG A 23 -1.93 11.21 -1.72
N ASP A 24 -0.69 11.35 -2.16
CA ASP A 24 -0.34 12.12 -3.36
C ASP A 24 -0.94 11.47 -4.62
N GLU A 25 -0.76 10.16 -4.79
CA GLU A 25 -1.31 9.41 -5.92
C GLU A 25 -2.84 9.47 -5.95
N PHE A 26 -3.51 9.20 -4.82
CA PHE A 26 -4.96 9.20 -4.74
C PHE A 26 -5.57 10.59 -4.94
N LYS A 27 -4.87 11.65 -4.50
CA LYS A 27 -5.24 13.03 -4.82
C LYS A 27 -5.11 13.28 -6.32
N GLY A 28 -4.02 12.85 -6.95
CA GLY A 28 -3.83 12.93 -8.40
C GLY A 28 -4.88 12.17 -9.21
N MET A 29 -5.39 11.06 -8.66
CA MET A 29 -6.46 10.26 -9.24
C MET A 29 -7.88 10.81 -8.98
N GLY A 30 -8.03 11.84 -8.15
CA GLY A 30 -9.33 12.42 -7.80
C GLY A 30 -10.20 11.53 -6.89
N ILE A 31 -9.59 10.68 -6.07
CA ILE A 31 -10.32 9.82 -5.12
C ILE A 31 -10.81 10.66 -3.93
N ASP A 32 -12.04 10.42 -3.50
CA ASP A 32 -12.63 11.08 -2.33
C ASP A 32 -11.79 10.84 -1.06
N PRO A 33 -11.52 11.87 -0.24
CA PRO A 33 -10.67 11.76 0.96
C PRO A 33 -11.04 10.60 1.89
N ALA A 34 -12.33 10.35 2.13
CA ALA A 34 -12.76 9.26 3.00
C ALA A 34 -12.42 7.88 2.41
N LYS A 35 -12.45 7.76 1.08
CA LYS A 35 -12.01 6.54 0.38
C LYS A 35 -10.49 6.41 0.33
N GLN A 36 -9.74 7.51 0.35
CA GLN A 36 -8.28 7.46 0.41
C GLN A 36 -7.82 6.78 1.70
N ASP A 37 -8.34 7.23 2.84
CA ASP A 37 -7.97 6.67 4.14
C ASP A 37 -8.33 5.17 4.22
N TYR A 38 -9.48 4.77 3.66
CA TYR A 38 -9.84 3.35 3.52
C TYR A 38 -8.81 2.55 2.73
N TYR A 39 -8.39 3.02 1.54
CA TYR A 39 -7.43 2.27 0.72
C TYR A 39 -6.03 2.25 1.34
N ILE A 40 -5.60 3.34 1.99
CA ILE A 40 -4.32 3.39 2.69
C ILE A 40 -4.32 2.37 3.83
N ASP A 41 -5.35 2.38 4.68
CA ASP A 41 -5.47 1.44 5.80
C ASP A 41 -5.49 -0.02 5.31
N LYS A 42 -6.24 -0.28 4.24
CA LYS A 42 -6.29 -1.58 3.55
C LYS A 42 -4.92 -2.03 3.07
N ILE A 43 -4.09 -1.15 2.52
CA ILE A 43 -2.74 -1.51 2.03
C ILE A 43 -1.76 -1.74 3.18
N LEU A 44 -1.74 -0.85 4.18
CA LEU A 44 -0.72 -0.86 5.23
C LEU A 44 -0.91 -2.00 6.24
N ASN A 45 -2.13 -2.52 6.37
CA ASN A 45 -2.47 -3.64 7.25
C ASN A 45 -2.78 -4.93 6.48
N ALA A 46 -2.38 -5.01 5.21
CA ALA A 46 -2.63 -6.17 4.37
C ALA A 46 -1.78 -7.39 4.79
N SER A 47 -2.09 -8.54 4.18
CA SER A 47 -1.33 -9.77 4.36
C SER A 47 0.14 -9.63 3.95
N ASP A 48 1.00 -10.50 4.48
CA ASP A 48 2.43 -10.54 4.15
C ASP A 48 2.67 -10.62 2.63
N GLU A 49 1.84 -11.37 1.91
CA GLU A 49 1.92 -11.49 0.44
C GLU A 49 1.66 -10.14 -0.25
N ALA A 50 0.64 -9.41 0.21
CA ALA A 50 0.30 -8.10 -0.30
C ALA A 50 1.38 -7.04 0.04
N ILE A 51 2.04 -7.14 1.20
CA ILE A 51 3.17 -6.27 1.54
C ILE A 51 4.39 -6.56 0.65
N LEU A 52 4.69 -7.83 0.37
CA LEU A 52 5.75 -8.19 -0.59
C LEU A 52 5.42 -7.67 -2.00
N HIS A 53 4.16 -7.76 -2.41
CA HIS A 53 3.68 -7.20 -3.68
C HIS A 53 3.83 -5.67 -3.72
N LEU A 54 3.51 -4.97 -2.63
CA LEU A 54 3.75 -3.53 -2.48
C LEU A 54 5.22 -3.18 -2.64
N ARG A 55 6.12 -3.89 -1.95
CA ARG A 55 7.57 -3.64 -2.03
C ARG A 55 8.11 -3.86 -3.45
N LYS A 56 7.60 -4.86 -4.15
CA LYS A 56 8.01 -5.20 -5.52
C LYS A 56 7.57 -4.18 -6.57
N ASN A 57 6.35 -3.63 -6.43
CA ASN A 57 5.73 -2.80 -7.48
C ASN A 57 5.74 -1.30 -7.16
N GLY A 58 5.86 -0.93 -5.88
CA GLY A 58 5.88 0.46 -5.43
C GLY A 58 4.49 1.12 -5.36
N ALA A 59 4.42 2.26 -4.66
CA ALA A 59 3.16 2.93 -4.32
C ALA A 59 2.33 3.34 -5.55
N ILE A 60 2.95 3.81 -6.63
CA ILE A 60 2.24 4.27 -7.84
C ILE A 60 1.45 3.13 -8.48
N ALA A 61 2.06 1.95 -8.63
CA ALA A 61 1.40 0.80 -9.21
C ALA A 61 0.26 0.30 -8.30
N ILE A 62 0.54 0.18 -7.00
CA ILE A 62 -0.45 -0.27 -6.02
C ILE A 62 -1.63 0.70 -5.91
N ALA A 63 -1.41 2.01 -6.02
CA ALA A 63 -2.48 3.01 -5.97
C ALA A 63 -3.52 2.78 -7.08
N ARG A 64 -3.07 2.36 -8.26
CA ARG A 64 -3.96 2.06 -9.40
C ARG A 64 -4.66 0.71 -9.27
N GLU A 65 -4.00 -0.25 -8.61
CA GLU A 65 -4.49 -1.61 -8.42
C GLU A 65 -5.53 -1.72 -7.29
N VAL A 66 -5.27 -1.08 -6.13
CA VAL A 66 -6.09 -1.24 -4.92
C VAL A 66 -7.55 -0.77 -5.10
N VAL A 67 -7.78 0.11 -6.08
CA VAL A 67 -9.10 0.65 -6.42
C VAL A 67 -9.87 -0.23 -7.40
N GLN A 68 -9.22 -1.25 -7.98
CA GLN A 68 -9.87 -2.23 -8.84
C GLN A 68 -10.53 -3.31 -7.99
N PRO A 69 -11.64 -3.91 -8.43
CA PRO A 69 -12.22 -5.05 -7.74
C PRO A 69 -11.29 -6.26 -7.76
N ASN A 70 -11.35 -7.12 -6.73
CA ASN A 70 -10.60 -8.38 -6.61
C ASN A 70 -9.08 -8.20 -6.64
N ASN A 71 -8.57 -7.17 -5.98
CA ASN A 71 -7.12 -7.00 -5.85
C ASN A 71 -6.57 -7.82 -4.68
N ILE A 72 -5.25 -8.03 -4.67
CA ILE A 72 -4.58 -8.85 -3.65
C ILE A 72 -4.72 -8.29 -2.21
N PHE A 73 -5.13 -7.03 -2.07
CA PHE A 73 -5.34 -6.40 -0.77
C PHE A 73 -6.77 -6.63 -0.22
N ASP A 74 -7.68 -7.29 -0.96
CA ASP A 74 -9.00 -7.73 -0.47
C ASP A 74 -8.95 -9.05 0.33
N ALA A 75 -7.77 -9.66 0.46
CA ALA A 75 -7.55 -10.98 1.08
C ALA A 75 -7.57 -10.94 2.62
#